data_AF-A0A842J3M6-F1
#
_entry.id   AF-A0A842J3M6-F1
#
_cell.length_a   1.000
_cell.length_b   1.000
_cell.length_c   1.000
_cell.angle_alpha   90.00
_cell.angle_beta   90.00
_cell.angle_gamma   90.00
#
_symmetry.space_group_name_H-M   'P 1'
#
loop_
_entity.id
_entity.type
_entity.pdbx_description
1 polymer ?
#
loop_
_entity_poly.entity_id
_entity_poly.type
_entity_poly.pdbx_seq_one_letter_code
_entity_poly.pdbx_strand_id
1 'polypeptide(L)'
;MLKKFIFAALAASLVFGAQDLAIKAKPASSIEETSEEEFDESQARVDECMQKDSSTAGMIQCIDAEFAIQDKLLNQNYKKAMSVLNDENKKKLKDIQRKWVSYKEAKCPFVPPMGTLYAVTAADCYLQMTKERARELANLAEDFEGNQ
;
A
#
# COMPACT_ATOMS: atom_id res chain seq x y z
N MET A 1 51.30 -32.91 -6.60
CA MET A 1 51.28 -32.64 -5.15
C MET A 1 49.83 -32.41 -4.75
N LEU A 2 49.30 -33.24 -3.86
CA LEU A 2 47.91 -33.27 -3.40
C LEU A 2 47.92 -33.23 -1.86
N LYS A 3 47.09 -32.38 -1.26
CA LYS A 3 46.77 -32.36 0.18
C LYS A 3 45.32 -31.87 0.25
N LYS A 4 44.27 -32.70 0.31
CA LYS A 4 43.77 -33.53 1.44
C LYS A 4 43.96 -32.82 2.78
N PHE A 5 42.89 -32.45 3.46
CA PHE A 5 42.53 -32.96 4.81
C PHE A 5 41.07 -32.65 5.14
N ILE A 6 40.32 -33.73 5.39
CA ILE A 6 39.01 -33.79 6.03
C ILE A 6 39.26 -33.65 7.54
N PHE A 7 38.47 -32.85 8.26
CA PHE A 7 38.45 -32.89 9.73
C PHE A 7 37.06 -33.22 10.25
N ALA A 8 37.04 -34.30 11.02
CA ALA A 8 35.91 -34.90 11.69
C ALA A 8 35.53 -34.14 12.98
N ALA A 9 34.29 -34.37 13.40
CA ALA A 9 33.67 -33.88 14.62
C ALA A 9 34.37 -34.35 15.91
N LEU A 10 34.35 -33.48 16.93
CA LEU A 10 34.57 -33.83 18.32
C LEU A 10 33.54 -33.08 19.17
N ALA A 11 32.59 -33.82 19.72
CA ALA A 11 31.68 -33.34 20.74
C ALA A 11 32.42 -33.27 22.08
N ALA A 12 32.52 -32.09 22.68
CA ALA A 12 32.96 -31.90 24.05
C ALA A 12 31.77 -31.37 24.86
N SER A 13 31.21 -32.25 25.67
CA SER A 13 30.13 -31.93 26.62
C SER A 13 30.68 -31.03 27.72
N LEU A 14 30.28 -29.76 27.74
CA LEU A 14 30.45 -28.88 28.90
C LEU A 14 29.10 -28.78 29.61
N VAL A 15 29.05 -29.36 30.82
CA VAL A 15 28.01 -29.12 31.81
C VAL A 15 28.16 -27.66 32.25
N PHE A 16 27.32 -26.78 31.70
CA PHE A 16 27.07 -25.48 32.30
C PHE A 16 25.77 -25.58 33.10
N GLY A 17 25.90 -25.39 34.42
CA GLY A 17 24.80 -25.44 35.36
C GLY A 17 23.70 -24.47 34.99
N ALA A 18 22.45 -24.93 35.09
CA ALA A 18 21.28 -24.09 35.08
C ALA A 18 21.34 -23.17 36.32
N GLN A 19 21.72 -21.91 36.09
CA GLN A 19 21.32 -20.83 36.97
C GLN A 19 20.04 -20.26 36.36
N ASP A 20 18.94 -20.42 37.09
CA ASP A 20 17.64 -19.83 36.78
C ASP A 20 17.74 -18.30 36.77
N LEU A 21 18.14 -17.73 35.63
CA LEU A 21 17.70 -16.40 35.24
C LEU A 21 16.36 -16.60 34.57
N ALA A 22 15.30 -16.47 35.36
CA ALA A 22 13.92 -16.48 34.91
C ALA A 22 13.64 -15.29 33.98
N ILE A 23 14.13 -15.36 32.74
CA ILE A 23 13.48 -14.68 31.63
C ILE A 23 12.27 -15.55 31.31
N LYS A 24 11.09 -15.05 31.71
CA LYS A 24 9.80 -15.59 31.30
C LYS A 24 9.63 -15.32 29.80
N ALA A 25 10.40 -16.03 28.98
CA ALA A 25 10.20 -16.06 27.54
C ALA A 25 8.87 -16.78 27.31
N LYS A 26 7.81 -15.99 27.12
CA LYS A 26 6.59 -16.47 26.47
C LYS A 26 7.06 -17.19 25.19
N PRO A 27 6.62 -18.43 24.93
CA PRO A 27 7.06 -19.14 23.74
C PRO A 27 6.86 -18.21 22.56
N ALA A 28 7.92 -18.04 21.77
CA ALA A 28 7.86 -17.32 20.51
C ALA A 28 6.64 -17.88 19.78
N SER A 29 5.57 -17.09 19.75
CA SER A 29 4.45 -17.45 18.91
C SER A 29 5.04 -17.50 17.51
N SER A 30 4.56 -18.48 16.76
CA SER A 30 4.51 -18.40 15.32
C SER A 30 4.51 -16.94 14.88
N ILE A 31 5.51 -16.56 14.08
CA ILE A 31 5.30 -15.54 13.08
C ILE A 31 4.21 -16.13 12.19
N GLU A 32 2.96 -15.99 12.63
CA GLU A 32 1.87 -15.81 11.71
C GLU A 32 2.21 -14.49 11.03
N GLU A 33 2.82 -14.57 9.85
CA GLU A 33 2.42 -13.68 8.77
C GLU A 33 0.91 -13.94 8.58
N THR A 34 0.09 -13.39 9.47
CA THR A 34 -1.22 -12.93 9.06
C THR A 34 -0.89 -11.77 8.13
N SER A 35 -0.66 -12.08 6.85
CA SER A 35 -0.85 -11.10 5.80
C SER A 35 -2.28 -10.60 6.00
N GLU A 36 -2.38 -9.41 6.56
CA GLU A 36 -3.59 -8.62 6.66
C GLU A 36 -4.09 -8.39 5.23
N GLU A 37 -4.79 -9.36 4.66
CA GLU A 37 -5.72 -9.07 3.57
C GLU A 37 -6.92 -8.38 4.23
N GLU A 38 -6.73 -7.11 4.60
CA GLU A 38 -7.83 -6.17 4.65
C GLU A 38 -8.46 -6.23 3.26
N PHE A 39 -9.65 -6.84 3.17
CA PHE A 39 -10.39 -6.95 1.92
C PHE A 39 -10.64 -5.54 1.38
N ASP A 40 -9.89 -5.18 0.34
CA ASP A 40 -10.00 -3.87 -0.27
C ASP A 40 -11.33 -3.76 -1.02
N GLU A 41 -12.29 -3.04 -0.43
CA GLU A 41 -13.62 -2.82 -0.99
C GLU A 41 -13.56 -2.21 -2.40
N SER A 42 -12.52 -1.42 -2.70
CA SER A 42 -12.29 -0.87 -4.04
C SER A 42 -12.02 -1.99 -5.05
N GLN A 43 -11.11 -2.91 -4.72
CA GLN A 43 -10.79 -4.06 -5.55
C GLN A 43 -12.00 -4.98 -5.72
N ALA A 44 -12.76 -5.21 -4.66
CA ALA A 44 -13.97 -6.01 -4.69
C ALA A 44 -15.00 -5.52 -5.73
N ARG A 45 -15.22 -4.19 -5.81
CA ARG A 45 -16.14 -3.59 -6.78
C ARG A 45 -15.63 -3.72 -8.22
N VAL A 46 -14.31 -3.59 -8.42
CA VAL A 46 -13.69 -3.82 -9.72
C VAL A 46 -13.87 -5.28 -10.15
N ASP A 47 -13.59 -6.23 -9.26
CA ASP A 47 -13.70 -7.67 -9.53
C ASP A 47 -15.15 -8.05 -9.84
N GLU A 48 -16.13 -7.58 -9.06
CA GLU A 48 -17.55 -7.82 -9.31
C GLU A 48 -17.99 -7.25 -10.67
N CYS A 49 -17.50 -6.07 -11.03
CA CYS A 49 -17.77 -5.46 -12.33
C CYS A 49 -17.18 -6.30 -13.48
N MET A 50 -15.94 -6.78 -13.34
CA MET A 50 -15.26 -7.57 -14.36
C MET A 50 -15.90 -8.94 -14.61
N GLN A 51 -16.68 -9.48 -13.66
CA GLN A 51 -17.46 -10.71 -13.90
C GLN A 51 -18.52 -10.54 -15.00
N LYS A 52 -18.95 -9.30 -15.29
CA LYS A 52 -19.98 -8.99 -16.30
C LYS A 52 -19.40 -8.82 -17.70
N ASP A 53 -18.18 -8.28 -17.80
CA ASP A 53 -17.43 -8.12 -19.06
C ASP A 53 -15.93 -8.15 -18.77
N SER A 54 -15.29 -9.25 -19.17
CA SER A 54 -13.84 -9.47 -19.01
C SER A 54 -13.01 -9.04 -20.23
N SER A 55 -13.63 -8.39 -21.23
CA SER A 55 -12.91 -7.79 -22.34
C SER A 55 -12.00 -6.65 -21.87
N THR A 56 -11.02 -6.26 -22.68
CA THR A 56 -10.16 -5.10 -22.35
C THR A 56 -10.98 -3.81 -22.17
N ALA A 57 -12.04 -3.63 -22.96
CA ALA A 57 -12.93 -2.49 -22.81
C ALA A 57 -13.72 -2.56 -21.49
N GLY A 58 -14.26 -3.73 -21.15
CA GLY A 58 -14.95 -3.98 -19.88
C GLY A 58 -14.05 -3.72 -18.68
N MET A 59 -12.80 -4.22 -18.70
CA MET A 59 -11.80 -3.96 -17.66
C MET A 59 -11.56 -2.46 -17.45
N ILE A 60 -11.33 -1.69 -18.53
CA ILE A 60 -11.13 -0.24 -18.44
C ILE A 60 -12.37 0.46 -17.87
N GLN A 61 -13.57 0.09 -18.33
CA GLN A 61 -14.81 0.67 -17.82
C GLN A 61 -15.02 0.41 -16.32
N CYS A 62 -14.71 -0.80 -15.86
CA CYS A 62 -14.79 -1.15 -14.45
C CYS A 62 -13.79 -0.35 -13.60
N ILE A 63 -12.55 -0.22 -14.08
CA ILE A 63 -11.51 0.58 -13.41
C ILE A 63 -11.89 2.05 -13.37
N ASP A 64 -12.37 2.62 -14.48
CA ASP A 64 -12.78 4.03 -14.56
C ASP A 64 -13.99 4.34 -13.66
N ALA A 65 -14.94 3.41 -13.57
CA ALA A 65 -16.09 3.54 -12.67
C ALA A 65 -15.65 3.58 -11.20
N GLU A 66 -14.74 2.69 -10.81
CA GLU A 66 -14.19 2.69 -9.45
C GLU A 66 -13.29 3.92 -9.21
N PHE A 67 -12.51 4.35 -10.20
CA PHE A 67 -11.71 5.57 -10.14
C PHE A 67 -12.60 6.78 -9.83
N ALA A 68 -13.77 6.90 -10.45
CA ALA A 68 -14.71 7.99 -10.17
C ALA A 68 -15.21 7.99 -8.71
N ILE A 69 -15.41 6.82 -8.12
CA ILE A 69 -15.76 6.67 -6.69
C ILE A 69 -14.61 7.14 -5.82
N GLN A 70 -13.39 6.68 -6.09
CA GLN A 70 -12.19 7.04 -5.32
C GLN A 70 -11.83 8.53 -5.46
N ASP A 71 -12.00 9.13 -6.64
CA ASP A 71 -11.78 10.56 -6.85
C ASP A 71 -12.77 11.42 -6.07
N LYS A 72 -14.04 10.99 -6.00
CA LYS A 72 -15.03 11.63 -5.14
C LYS A 72 -14.62 11.58 -3.67
N LEU A 73 -14.18 10.42 -3.19
CA LEU A 73 -13.70 10.23 -1.82
C LEU A 73 -12.46 11.10 -1.54
N LEU A 74 -11.49 11.11 -2.45
CA LEU A 74 -10.31 11.98 -2.38
C LEU A 74 -10.70 13.44 -2.21
N ASN A 75 -11.62 13.95 -3.03
CA ASN A 75 -12.07 15.34 -2.96
C ASN A 75 -12.82 15.66 -1.66
N GLN A 76 -13.59 14.70 -1.11
CA GLN A 76 -14.23 14.84 0.19
C GLN A 76 -13.19 14.94 1.32
N ASN A 77 -12.22 14.03 1.33
CA ASN A 77 -11.16 14.00 2.34
C ASN A 77 -10.24 15.22 2.23
N TYR A 78 -9.93 15.69 1.03
CA TYR A 78 -9.21 16.94 0.82
C TYR A 78 -9.94 18.13 1.46
N LYS A 79 -11.27 18.23 1.28
CA LYS A 79 -12.06 19.30 1.92
C LYS A 79 -12.06 19.18 3.44
N LYS A 80 -12.19 17.96 3.97
CA LYS A 80 -12.12 17.70 5.42
C LYS A 80 -10.76 18.13 5.98
N ALA A 81 -9.66 17.65 5.40
CA ALA A 81 -8.31 18.05 5.74
C ALA A 81 -8.12 19.57 5.69
N MET A 82 -8.57 20.22 4.61
CA MET A 82 -8.48 21.68 4.50
C MET A 82 -9.28 22.43 5.57
N SER A 83 -10.33 21.84 6.15
CA SER A 83 -11.15 22.50 7.17
C SER A 83 -10.48 22.56 8.55
N VAL A 84 -9.61 21.58 8.85
CA VAL A 84 -8.97 21.42 10.17
C VAL A 84 -7.59 22.06 10.25
N LEU A 85 -7.03 22.47 9.11
CA LEU A 85 -5.69 23.07 9.04
C LEU A 85 -5.71 24.60 9.27
N ASN A 86 -4.64 25.11 9.90
CA ASN A 86 -4.33 26.54 9.90
C ASN A 86 -3.91 27.03 8.50
N ASP A 87 -3.83 28.35 8.30
CA ASP A 87 -3.59 28.94 6.97
C ASP A 87 -2.24 28.56 6.35
N GLU A 88 -1.20 28.42 7.18
CA GLU A 88 0.12 27.99 6.71
C GLU A 88 0.07 26.56 6.16
N ASN A 89 -0.54 25.64 6.90
CA ASN A 89 -0.65 24.24 6.50
C ASN A 89 -1.62 24.06 5.32
N LYS A 90 -2.70 24.84 5.22
CA LYS A 90 -3.56 24.89 4.03
C LYS A 90 -2.76 25.23 2.77
N LYS A 91 -1.88 26.22 2.85
CA LYS A 91 -1.02 26.62 1.72
C LYS A 91 -0.08 25.48 1.32
N LYS A 92 0.52 24.79 2.29
CA LYS A 92 1.39 23.62 2.05
C LYS A 92 0.61 22.46 1.42
N LEU A 93 -0.54 22.09 1.98
CA LEU A 93 -1.36 20.98 1.45
C LEU A 93 -1.83 21.25 0.02
N LYS A 94 -2.22 22.49 -0.30
CA LYS A 94 -2.60 22.88 -1.66
C LYS A 94 -1.45 22.71 -2.67
N ASP A 95 -0.24 23.06 -2.28
CA ASP A 95 0.95 22.88 -3.12
C ASP A 95 1.29 21.39 -3.30
N ILE A 96 1.26 20.61 -2.22
CA ILE A 96 1.45 19.15 -2.25
C ILE A 96 0.42 18.50 -3.19
N GLN A 97 -0.86 18.86 -3.07
CA GLN A 97 -1.92 18.28 -3.89
C GLN A 97 -1.73 18.59 -5.38
N ARG A 98 -1.31 19.81 -5.74
CA ARG A 98 -1.02 20.18 -7.13
C ARG A 98 0.14 19.37 -7.69
N LYS A 99 1.23 19.23 -6.93
CA LYS A 99 2.39 18.42 -7.33
C LYS A 99 2.03 16.94 -7.48
N TRP A 100 1.21 16.42 -6.57
CA TRP A 100 0.70 15.06 -6.67
C TRP A 100 -0.12 14.84 -7.93
N VAL A 101 -1.03 15.77 -8.30
CA VAL A 101 -1.77 15.68 -9.57
C VAL A 101 -0.81 15.66 -10.75
N SER A 102 0.15 16.60 -10.82
CA SER A 102 1.13 16.62 -11.91
C SER A 102 1.95 15.34 -11.99
N TYR A 103 2.31 14.74 -10.84
CA TYR A 103 3.01 13.47 -10.81
C TYR A 103 2.14 12.32 -11.31
N LYS A 104 0.88 12.23 -10.88
CA LYS A 104 -0.09 11.23 -11.35
C LYS A 104 -0.25 11.28 -12.87
N GLU A 105 -0.47 12.48 -13.41
CA GLU A 105 -0.64 12.71 -14.86
C GLU A 105 0.63 12.40 -15.67
N ALA A 106 1.82 12.55 -15.07
CA ALA A 106 3.07 12.19 -15.75
C ALA A 106 3.37 10.69 -15.66
N LYS A 107 3.07 10.06 -14.52
CA LYS A 107 3.41 8.66 -14.23
C LYS A 107 2.48 7.69 -14.94
N CYS A 108 1.16 7.87 -14.82
CA CYS A 108 0.22 6.85 -15.29
C CYS A 108 0.19 6.59 -16.80
N PRO A 109 0.46 7.56 -17.69
CA PRO A 109 0.65 7.26 -19.11
C PRO A 109 2.05 6.72 -19.44
N PHE A 110 3.01 6.76 -18.52
CA PHE A 110 4.37 6.23 -18.72
C PHE A 110 4.39 4.70 -18.54
N VAL A 111 3.80 3.99 -19.51
CA VAL A 111 3.68 2.53 -19.53
C VAL A 111 4.46 1.97 -20.73
N PRO A 112 5.21 0.85 -20.58
CA PRO A 112 5.82 0.17 -21.72
C PRO A 112 4.78 -0.23 -22.78
N PRO A 113 5.16 -0.30 -24.07
CA PRO A 113 4.25 -0.74 -25.12
C PRO A 113 3.92 -2.23 -24.95
N MET A 114 2.70 -2.53 -24.47
CA MET A 114 2.24 -3.89 -24.13
C MET A 114 0.97 -4.31 -24.91
N GLY A 115 0.86 -3.96 -26.19
CA GLY A 115 -0.37 -4.19 -26.94
C GLY A 115 -1.53 -3.40 -26.33
N THR A 116 -2.75 -3.95 -26.29
CA THR A 116 -3.93 -3.29 -25.68
C THR A 116 -3.88 -3.21 -24.15
N LEU A 117 -3.01 -3.98 -23.50
CA LEU A 117 -2.89 -4.01 -22.04
C LEU A 117 -2.40 -2.67 -21.46
N TYR A 118 -1.66 -1.87 -22.25
CA TYR A 118 -1.14 -0.57 -21.80
C TYR A 118 -2.25 0.35 -21.24
N ALA A 119 -3.44 0.31 -21.85
CA ALA A 119 -4.56 1.15 -21.46
C ALA A 119 -5.16 0.70 -20.12
N VAL A 120 -5.23 -0.61 -19.88
CA VAL A 120 -5.67 -1.19 -18.59
C VAL A 120 -4.67 -0.82 -17.49
N THR A 121 -3.36 -0.96 -17.76
CA THR A 121 -2.31 -0.61 -16.80
C THR A 121 -2.31 0.88 -16.47
N ALA A 122 -2.51 1.75 -17.46
CA ALA A 122 -2.62 3.19 -17.23
C ALA A 122 -3.85 3.53 -16.38
N ALA A 123 -5.02 2.96 -16.69
CA ALA A 123 -6.24 3.16 -15.92
C ALA A 123 -6.08 2.69 -14.46
N ASP A 124 -5.53 1.50 -14.24
CA ASP A 124 -5.29 0.98 -12.89
C ASP A 124 -4.32 1.87 -12.11
N CYS A 125 -3.26 2.39 -12.73
CA CYS A 125 -2.38 3.37 -12.09
C CYS A 125 -3.15 4.59 -11.56
N TYR A 126 -4.06 5.15 -12.36
CA TYR A 126 -4.88 6.28 -11.93
C TYR A 126 -5.77 5.92 -10.73
N LEU A 127 -6.39 4.74 -10.76
CA LEU A 127 -7.21 4.23 -9.66
C LEU A 127 -6.39 4.06 -8.37
N GLN A 128 -5.31 3.28 -8.41
CA GLN A 128 -4.51 2.96 -7.22
C GLN A 128 -3.95 4.23 -6.56
N MET A 129 -3.37 5.13 -7.36
CA MET A 129 -2.84 6.39 -6.83
C MET A 129 -3.93 7.26 -6.19
N THR A 130 -5.12 7.28 -6.78
CA THR A 130 -6.25 8.09 -6.28
C THR A 130 -6.81 7.51 -4.97
N LYS A 131 -6.94 6.18 -4.90
CA LYS A 131 -7.35 5.45 -3.68
C LYS A 131 -6.36 5.68 -2.54
N GLU A 132 -5.06 5.52 -2.79
CA GLU A 132 -4.01 5.76 -1.80
C GLU A 132 -4.06 7.21 -1.29
N ARG A 133 -4.16 8.17 -2.20
CA ARG A 133 -4.25 9.59 -1.84
C ARG A 133 -5.52 9.93 -1.05
N ALA A 134 -6.64 9.28 -1.35
CA ALA A 134 -7.86 9.44 -0.58
C ALA A 134 -7.66 9.01 0.89
N ARG A 135 -6.98 7.87 1.12
CA ARG A 135 -6.64 7.38 2.47
C ARG A 135 -5.65 8.32 3.17
N GLU A 136 -4.58 8.76 2.50
CA GLU A 136 -3.63 9.74 3.06
C GLU A 136 -4.32 11.02 3.55
N LEU A 137 -5.27 11.54 2.78
CA LEU A 137 -6.01 12.76 3.14
C LEU A 137 -7.00 12.53 4.29
N ALA A 138 -7.56 11.32 4.41
CA ALA A 138 -8.40 10.95 5.56
C ALA A 138 -7.58 10.96 6.85
N ASN A 139 -6.44 10.25 6.84
CA ASN A 139 -5.53 10.17 7.98
C ASN A 139 -5.00 11.55 8.37
N LEU A 140 -4.62 12.37 7.37
CA LEU A 140 -4.20 13.75 7.63
C LEU A 140 -5.28 14.57 8.34
N ALA A 141 -6.56 14.40 7.98
CA ALA A 141 -7.63 15.11 8.68
C ALA A 141 -7.73 14.67 10.14
N GLU A 142 -7.63 13.37 10.42
CA GLU A 142 -7.67 12.81 11.77
C GLU A 142 -6.49 13.28 12.64
N ASP A 143 -5.28 13.25 12.09
CA ASP A 143 -4.06 13.67 12.79
C ASP A 143 -4.13 15.14 13.24
N PHE A 144 -4.74 16.02 12.42
CA PHE A 144 -4.89 17.44 12.77
C PHE A 144 -6.16 17.76 13.57
N GLU A 145 -7.17 16.88 13.57
CA GLU A 145 -8.34 16.97 14.48
C GLU A 145 -7.95 16.61 15.92
N GLY A 146 -7.14 15.56 16.12
CA GLY A 146 -6.72 15.09 17.45
C GLY A 146 -5.67 15.97 18.15
N ASN A 147 -5.10 16.96 17.44
CA ASN A 147 -4.06 17.87 17.93
C ASN A 147 -4.57 19.31 18.17
N GLN A 148 -5.89 19.51 18.17
CA GLN A 148 -6.57 20.77 18.52
C GLN A 148 -7.23 20.65 19.90
#